data_AF-A0A261SBM0-F1
#
_entry.id   AF-A0A261SBM0-F1
#
_cell.length_a   1.000
_cell.length_b   1.000
_cell.length_c   1.000
_cell.angle_alpha   90.00
_cell.angle_beta   90.00
_cell.angle_gamma   90.00
#
_symmetry.space_group_name_H-M   'P 1'
#
loop_
_entity.id
_entity.type
_entity.pdbx_description
1 polymer ?
#
loop_
_entity_poly.entity_id
_entity_poly.type
_entity_poly.pdbx_seq_one_letter_code
_entity_poly.pdbx_strand_id
1 'polypeptide(L)'
;MHDGIRVRSVVRIGLGGLVVLAAVVTAAMLLTSRWDGDHPPSASTPPAAWVKGPLLETEPQVDMARYLAGKRKLLDGYAWVDRARGIARVPLDVAMQALVQGARP
;
A
#
# COMPACT_ATOMS: atom_id res chain seq x y z
N MET A 1 0.58 -14.47 -76.20
CA MET A 1 1.33 -14.48 -74.93
C MET A 1 0.44 -13.81 -73.89
N HIS A 2 -0.02 -14.59 -72.92
CA HIS A 2 -1.18 -14.29 -72.08
C HIS A 2 -0.74 -13.66 -70.75
N ASP A 3 -0.68 -12.34 -70.66
CA ASP A 3 -0.49 -11.66 -69.37
C ASP A 3 -1.83 -11.48 -68.67
N GLY A 4 -2.39 -12.62 -68.24
CA GLY A 4 -3.59 -12.71 -67.44
C GLY A 4 -3.32 -12.41 -65.98
N ILE A 5 -2.73 -11.25 -65.65
CA ILE A 5 -2.78 -10.76 -64.27
C ILE A 5 -4.22 -10.34 -64.02
N ARG A 6 -4.98 -11.25 -63.41
CA ARG A 6 -6.35 -11.00 -62.95
C ARG A 6 -6.26 -9.90 -61.90
N VAL A 7 -6.34 -8.64 -62.32
CA VAL A 7 -6.32 -7.42 -61.47
C VAL A 7 -7.29 -7.59 -60.31
N ARG A 8 -8.45 -8.20 -60.58
CA ARG A 8 -9.46 -8.53 -59.58
C ARG A 8 -8.98 -9.50 -58.50
N SER A 9 -8.06 -10.41 -58.80
CA SER A 9 -7.42 -11.29 -57.82
C SER A 9 -6.38 -10.55 -56.98
N VAL A 10 -5.58 -9.66 -57.58
CA VAL A 10 -4.59 -8.84 -56.87
C VAL A 10 -5.29 -7.89 -55.88
N VAL A 11 -6.36 -7.24 -56.31
CA VAL A 11 -7.17 -6.34 -55.46
C VAL A 11 -7.81 -7.10 -54.30
N ARG A 12 -8.33 -8.31 -54.51
CA ARG A 12 -8.91 -9.14 -53.43
C ARG A 12 -7.89 -9.60 -52.41
N ILE A 13 -6.69 -9.96 -52.85
CA ILE A 13 -5.60 -10.35 -51.94
C ILE A 13 -5.15 -9.14 -51.12
N GLY A 14 -4.98 -7.98 -51.76
CA GLY A 14 -4.65 -6.73 -51.06
C GLY A 14 -5.71 -6.32 -50.05
N LEU A 15 -6.99 -6.36 -50.44
CA LEU A 15 -8.11 -6.02 -49.56
C LEU A 15 -8.24 -7.02 -48.41
N GLY A 16 -8.07 -8.33 -48.68
CA GLY A 16 -8.08 -9.36 -47.67
C GLY A 16 -6.97 -9.17 -46.63
N GLY A 17 -5.75 -8.86 -47.08
CA GLY A 17 -4.64 -8.55 -46.18
C GLY A 17 -4.92 -7.34 -45.29
N LEU A 18 -5.54 -6.28 -45.84
CA LEU A 18 -5.89 -5.08 -45.08
C LEU A 18 -6.96 -5.36 -44.03
N VAL A 19 -7.96 -6.19 -44.35
CA VAL A 19 -8.99 -6.62 -43.40
C VAL A 19 -8.39 -7.45 -42.27
N VAL A 20 -7.49 -8.39 -42.58
CA VAL A 20 -6.82 -9.20 -41.56
C VAL A 20 -5.97 -8.31 -40.65
N LEU A 21 -5.23 -7.36 -41.20
CA LEU A 21 -4.42 -6.42 -40.42
C LEU A 21 -5.28 -5.55 -39.50
N ALA A 22 -6.40 -5.01 -40.00
CA ALA A 22 -7.34 -4.24 -39.20
C ALA A 22 -7.97 -5.07 -38.06
N ALA A 23 -8.31 -6.33 -38.33
CA ALA A 23 -8.84 -7.25 -37.33
C ALA A 23 -7.82 -7.56 -36.23
N VAL A 24 -6.55 -7.78 -36.61
CA VAL A 24 -5.45 -8.03 -35.65
C VAL A 24 -5.20 -6.79 -34.78
N VAL A 25 -5.14 -5.59 -35.37
CA VAL A 25 -4.96 -4.34 -34.63
C VAL A 25 -6.12 -4.12 -33.66
N THR A 26 -7.35 -4.34 -34.11
CA THR A 26 -8.55 -4.17 -33.27
C THR A 26 -8.57 -5.18 -32.12
N ALA A 27 -8.25 -6.45 -32.40
CA ALA A 27 -8.14 -7.49 -31.38
C ALA A 27 -7.05 -7.17 -30.35
N ALA A 28 -5.89 -6.67 -30.80
CA ALA A 28 -4.81 -6.24 -29.92
C ALA A 28 -5.24 -5.06 -29.03
N MET A 29 -5.88 -4.03 -29.59
CA MET A 29 -6.39 -2.88 -28.81
C MET A 29 -7.46 -3.31 -27.80
N LEU A 30 -8.37 -4.20 -28.18
CA LEU A 30 -9.38 -4.74 -27.26
C LEU A 30 -8.73 -5.55 -26.13
N LEU A 31 -7.70 -6.35 -26.44
CA LEU A 31 -7.01 -7.15 -25.45
C LEU A 31 -6.20 -6.27 -24.47
N THR A 32 -5.54 -5.22 -24.95
CA THR A 32 -4.78 -4.30 -24.08
C THR A 32 -5.71 -3.42 -23.24
N SER A 33 -6.83 -2.94 -23.78
CA SER A 33 -7.82 -2.15 -23.01
C SER A 33 -8.48 -2.95 -21.88
N ARG A 34 -8.54 -4.27 -21.99
CA ARG A 34 -9.01 -5.15 -20.91
C ARG A 34 -8.01 -5.24 -19.75
N TRP A 35 -6.77 -4.79 -19.97
CA TRP A 35 -5.65 -4.87 -19.02
C TRP A 35 -5.37 -3.55 -18.29
N ASP A 36 -6.26 -2.55 -18.37
CA ASP A 36 -6.10 -1.18 -17.85
C ASP A 36 -5.84 -1.05 -16.33
N GLY A 37 -5.75 -2.15 -15.59
CA GLY A 37 -5.45 -2.17 -14.14
C GLY A 37 -4.00 -1.86 -13.77
N ASP A 38 -3.04 -1.94 -14.71
CA ASP A 38 -1.59 -1.90 -14.42
C ASP A 38 -0.88 -0.68 -15.03
N HIS A 39 -1.58 0.44 -15.26
CA HIS A 39 -0.88 1.68 -15.58
C HIS A 39 0.04 2.04 -14.41
N PRO A 40 1.38 2.09 -14.61
CA PRO A 40 2.27 2.49 -13.56
C PRO A 40 1.87 3.91 -13.15
N PRO A 41 1.66 4.18 -11.85
CA PRO A 41 1.29 5.50 -11.39
C PRO A 41 2.33 6.50 -11.90
N SER A 42 1.86 7.58 -12.53
CA SER A 42 2.75 8.69 -12.91
C SER A 42 3.56 9.12 -11.69
N ALA A 43 4.83 9.47 -11.85
CA ALA A 43 5.71 9.91 -10.77
C ALA A 43 5.14 11.09 -9.95
N SER A 44 4.17 11.82 -10.51
CA SER A 44 3.42 12.91 -9.87
C SER A 44 2.18 12.47 -9.07
N THR A 45 1.82 11.18 -9.10
CA THR A 45 0.61 10.66 -8.45
C THR A 45 0.93 10.29 -7.00
N PRO A 46 0.25 10.89 -6.00
CA PRO A 46 0.46 10.55 -4.60
C PRO A 46 0.25 9.04 -4.36
N PRO A 47 1.09 8.37 -3.54
CA PRO A 47 0.95 6.94 -3.20
C PRO A 47 -0.45 6.53 -2.72
N ALA A 48 -1.15 7.45 -2.06
CA ALA A 48 -2.52 7.26 -1.58
C ALA A 48 -3.54 7.02 -2.69
N ALA A 49 -3.25 7.36 -3.94
CA ALA A 49 -4.19 7.22 -5.05
C ALA A 49 -4.16 5.82 -5.71
N TRP A 50 -3.12 5.02 -5.47
CA TRP A 50 -2.93 3.73 -6.18
C TRP A 50 -2.58 2.54 -5.28
N VAL A 51 -2.21 2.77 -4.02
CA VAL A 51 -2.01 1.69 -3.04
C VAL A 51 -3.35 1.32 -2.40
N LYS A 52 -3.81 0.08 -2.62
CA LYS A 52 -4.95 -0.49 -1.89
C LYS A 52 -4.46 -1.10 -0.58
N GLY A 53 -4.61 -0.37 0.52
CA GLY A 53 -4.23 -0.83 1.87
C GLY A 53 -3.78 0.32 2.76
N PRO A 54 -3.49 0.05 4.05
CA PRO A 54 -2.85 1.04 4.90
C PRO A 54 -1.49 1.43 4.30
N LEU A 55 -1.26 2.72 4.12
CA LEU A 55 0.03 3.22 3.66
C LEU A 55 1.08 2.93 4.74
N LEU A 56 2.33 2.77 4.31
CA LEU A 56 3.44 2.70 5.24
C LEU A 56 3.54 4.04 5.98
N GLU A 57 3.74 3.97 7.30
CA GLU A 57 4.04 5.14 8.12
C GLU A 57 5.28 5.86 7.56
N THR A 58 5.20 7.19 7.47
CA THR A 58 6.24 7.98 6.80
C THR A 58 7.44 8.19 7.72
N GLU A 59 7.20 8.32 9.03
CA GLU A 59 8.23 8.57 10.03
C GLU A 59 8.13 7.62 11.24
N PRO A 60 8.28 6.30 11.04
CA PRO A 60 8.05 5.32 12.10
C PRO A 60 8.98 5.51 13.31
N GLN A 61 10.20 6.01 13.09
CA GLN A 61 11.14 6.35 14.16
C GLN A 61 10.64 7.44 15.12
N VAL A 62 9.97 8.48 14.61
CA VAL A 62 9.50 9.61 15.43
C VAL A 62 8.34 9.15 16.31
N ASP A 63 7.40 8.42 15.71
CA ASP A 63 6.24 7.90 16.44
C ASP A 63 6.64 6.85 17.48
N MET A 64 7.59 5.98 17.14
CA MET A 64 8.15 5.02 18.09
C MET A 64 8.82 5.74 19.27
N ALA A 65 9.64 6.76 19.01
CA ALA A 65 10.29 7.53 20.07
C ALA A 65 9.27 8.21 20.99
N ARG A 66 8.22 8.83 20.42
CA ARG A 66 7.15 9.46 21.19
C ARG A 66 6.39 8.44 22.04
N TYR A 67 6.07 7.29 21.47
CA TYR A 67 5.40 6.19 22.16
C TYR A 67 6.22 5.67 23.35
N LEU A 68 7.51 5.40 23.13
CA LEU A 68 8.42 4.93 24.17
C LEU A 68 8.61 5.99 25.27
N ALA A 69 8.75 7.27 24.91
CA ALA A 69 8.84 8.36 25.88
C ALA A 69 7.58 8.47 26.74
N GLY A 70 6.39 8.31 26.14
CA GLY A 70 5.12 8.27 26.87
C GLY A 70 5.07 7.11 27.87
N LYS A 71 5.45 5.90 27.45
CA LYS A 71 5.53 4.74 28.36
C LYS A 71 6.51 4.96 29.50
N ARG A 72 7.69 5.51 29.20
CA ARG A 72 8.73 5.78 30.20
C ARG A 72 8.21 6.71 31.30
N LYS A 73 7.51 7.79 30.93
CA LYS A 73 6.87 8.69 31.91
C LYS A 73 5.86 7.99 32.83
N LEU A 74 5.14 7.00 32.32
CA LEU A 74 4.17 6.23 33.12
C LEU A 74 4.86 5.23 34.07
N LEU A 75 6.01 4.69 33.68
CA LEU A 75 6.78 3.71 34.45
C LEU A 75 7.65 4.36 35.53
N ASP A 76 8.13 5.58 35.28
CA ASP A 76 9.11 6.24 36.15
C ASP A 76 8.45 7.31 37.05
N GLY A 77 7.15 7.56 36.85
CA GLY A 77 6.41 8.64 37.49
C GLY A 77 5.45 8.18 38.58
N TYR A 78 5.31 9.01 39.61
CA TYR A 78 4.24 8.90 40.59
C TYR A 78 2.98 9.60 40.09
N ALA A 79 1.82 8.99 40.35
CA ALA A 79 0.53 9.63 40.09
C ALA A 79 -0.55 9.05 41.01
N TRP A 80 -1.57 9.83 41.34
CA TRP A 80 -2.80 9.28 41.92
C TRP A 80 -3.65 8.67 40.81
N VAL A 81 -4.03 7.39 40.96
CA VAL A 81 -5.00 6.74 40.06
C VAL A 81 -6.40 6.97 40.59
N ASP A 82 -6.60 6.74 41.89
CA ASP A 82 -7.82 7.08 42.61
C ASP A 82 -7.46 7.56 44.01
N ARG A 83 -7.51 8.88 44.19
CA ARG A 83 -7.15 9.50 45.46
C ARG A 83 -8.16 9.21 46.57
N ALA A 84 -9.44 9.02 46.23
CA ALA A 84 -10.48 8.74 47.22
C ALA A 84 -10.34 7.32 47.80
N ARG A 85 -9.91 6.37 46.96
CA ARG A 85 -9.67 4.97 47.37
C ARG A 85 -8.24 4.71 47.82
N GLY A 86 -7.37 5.72 47.85
CA GLY A 86 -5.97 5.58 48.26
C GLY A 86 -5.10 4.83 47.24
N ILE A 87 -5.50 4.76 45.97
CA ILE A 87 -4.77 4.03 44.93
C ILE A 87 -3.82 4.99 44.22
N ALA A 88 -2.52 4.78 44.43
CA ALA A 88 -1.46 5.51 43.75
C ALA A 88 -0.71 4.59 42.77
N ARG A 89 -0.26 5.19 41.67
CA ARG A 89 0.78 4.65 40.82
C ARG A 89 2.13 5.04 41.39
N VAL A 90 2.97 4.04 41.58
CA VAL A 90 4.37 4.20 41.97
C VAL A 90 5.26 3.79 40.78
N PRO A 91 6.49 4.32 40.69
CA PRO A 91 7.45 3.88 39.69
C PRO A 91 7.70 2.38 39.78
N LEU A 92 7.86 1.75 38.62
CA LEU A 92 7.98 0.30 38.53
C LEU A 92 9.17 -0.23 39.34
N ASP A 93 10.31 0.45 39.31
CA ASP A 93 11.51 0.04 40.05
C ASP A 93 11.26 0.02 41.57
N VAL A 94 10.52 1.00 42.07
CA VAL A 94 10.12 1.09 43.48
C VAL A 94 9.12 -0.01 43.83
N ALA A 95 8.15 -0.29 42.97
CA ALA A 95 7.22 -1.40 43.16
C ALA A 95 7.94 -2.75 43.23
N MET A 96 8.87 -3.01 42.30
CA MET A 96 9.68 -4.22 42.30
C MET A 96 10.52 -4.34 43.58
N GLN A 97 11.15 -3.26 44.02
CA GLN A 97 11.93 -3.24 45.25
C GLN A 97 11.06 -3.53 46.48
N ALA A 98 9.87 -2.93 46.57
CA ALA A 98 8.94 -3.16 47.65
C ALA A 98 8.47 -4.62 47.70
N LEU A 99 8.17 -5.22 46.53
CA LEU A 99 7.78 -6.63 46.44
C LEU A 99 8.89 -7.57 46.95
N VAL A 100 10.14 -7.32 46.58
CA VAL A 100 11.29 -8.09 47.08
C VAL A 100 11.46 -7.94 48.59
N GLN A 101 11.12 -6.78 49.14
CA GLN A 101 11.14 -6.51 50.59
C GLN A 101 9.92 -7.10 51.34
N GLY A 102 9.02 -7.81 50.64
CA GLY A 102 7.86 -8.45 51.25
C GLY A 102 6.63 -7.55 51.37
N ALA A 103 6.58 -6.43 50.66
CA ALA A 103 5.36 -5.65 50.52
C ALA A 103 4.27 -6.51 49.88
N ARG A 104 3.06 -6.47 50.45
CA ARG A 104 1.91 -7.22 49.97
C ARG A 104 1.04 -6.29 49.09
N PRO A 105 0.48 -6.79 47.98
CA PRO A 105 -0.36 -6.02 47.08
C PRO A 105 -1.71 -5.64 47.72
#